data_AF-A0AAE6BJL3-F1
#
_entry.id   AF-A0AAE6BJL3-F1
#
_cell.length_a   1.000
_cell.length_b   1.000
_cell.length_c   1.000
_cell.angle_alpha   90.00
_cell.angle_beta   90.00
_cell.angle_gamma   90.00
#
_symmetry.space_group_name_H-M   'P 1'
#
loop_
_entity.id
_entity.type
_entity.pdbx_description
1 polymer ?
#
loop_
_entity_poly.entity_id
_entity_poly.type
_entity_poly.pdbx_seq_one_letter_code
_entity_poly.pdbx_strand_id
1 'polypeptide(L)'
;MSLTDLTSLETIIETAFDNRDGVNVSTKGEVRDAVNTSLQLLDSGKARVAEKQADGNWKVNQWLKKAVLLSFRLNDMEIVTGGPGESTWWDKVPSKFENWGENQFRAAGFRAVPNAVVRRSAYVAKNVVLMPSFVNLGAYVDEGTMVDTWATVGSCAQIGKNVHLSGGVGIGGVLEPLQAGPTIIEDNCFIGARSEVVEGCIVREGAVLGMGVFIGKSTKIVDRATGEITYGEVPPYSVVVAGTMPGKPFPNGEPGPSLYCAVIVKRVDEKTRSKTGINELLRD
;
A
#
# COMPACT_ATOMS: atom_id res chain seq x y z
N MET A 1 -5.12 3.18 24.72
CA MET A 1 -6.47 2.79 24.27
C MET A 1 -6.57 1.29 24.50
N SER A 2 -7.54 0.88 25.31
CA SER A 2 -7.77 -0.51 25.66
C SER A 2 -8.45 -1.27 24.50
N LEU A 3 -8.44 -2.61 24.53
CA LEU A 3 -9.22 -3.43 23.59
C LEU A 3 -10.72 -3.09 23.64
N THR A 4 -11.24 -2.83 24.84
CA THR A 4 -12.61 -2.37 25.08
C THR A 4 -12.94 -1.06 24.39
N ASP A 5 -11.98 -0.11 24.35
CA ASP A 5 -12.18 1.18 23.68
C ASP A 5 -12.27 1.00 22.15
N LEU A 6 -11.48 0.07 21.58
CA LEU A 6 -11.49 -0.24 20.14
C LEU A 6 -12.80 -0.91 19.72
N THR A 7 -13.32 -1.86 20.51
CA THR A 7 -14.61 -2.52 20.23
C THR A 7 -15.78 -1.53 20.25
N SER A 8 -15.75 -0.56 21.18
CA SER A 8 -16.74 0.52 21.21
C SER A 8 -16.65 1.40 19.96
N LEU A 9 -15.43 1.76 19.56
CA LEU A 9 -15.18 2.58 18.37
C LEU A 9 -15.66 1.87 17.09
N GLU A 10 -15.33 0.58 16.94
CA GLU A 10 -15.80 -0.26 15.84
C GLU A 10 -17.34 -0.25 15.76
N THR A 11 -18.04 -0.50 16.87
CA THR A 11 -19.51 -0.53 16.91
C THR A 11 -20.14 0.80 16.44
N ILE A 12 -19.59 1.93 16.88
CA ILE A 12 -20.08 3.27 16.47
C ILE A 12 -19.86 3.46 14.97
N ILE A 13 -18.68 3.11 14.45
CA ILE A 13 -18.35 3.26 13.04
C ILE A 13 -19.23 2.37 12.16
N GLU A 14 -19.48 1.13 12.57
CA GLU A 14 -20.36 0.23 11.82
C GLU A 14 -21.79 0.76 11.78
N THR A 15 -22.33 1.15 12.93
CA THR A 15 -23.68 1.73 13.03
C THR A 15 -23.80 3.00 12.17
N ALA A 16 -22.81 3.87 12.20
CA ALA A 16 -22.78 5.08 11.39
C ALA A 16 -22.67 4.78 9.89
N PHE A 17 -21.93 3.72 9.51
CA PHE A 17 -21.77 3.33 8.11
C PHE A 17 -23.04 2.69 7.53
N ASP A 18 -23.76 1.92 8.33
CA ASP A 18 -25.07 1.38 7.93
C ASP A 18 -26.10 2.50 7.72
N ASN A 19 -26.00 3.58 8.51
CA ASN A 19 -26.83 4.78 8.40
C ASN A 19 -26.14 5.94 7.64
N ARG A 20 -25.17 5.66 6.78
CA ARG A 20 -24.28 6.67 6.16
C ARG A 20 -24.98 7.71 5.28
N ASP A 21 -26.20 7.44 4.83
CA ASP A 21 -26.98 8.38 4.03
C ASP A 21 -27.43 9.61 4.83
N GLY A 22 -27.54 9.48 6.16
CA GLY A 22 -27.73 10.60 7.07
C GLY A 22 -26.43 11.32 7.44
N VAL A 23 -25.26 10.72 7.19
CA VAL A 23 -23.95 11.29 7.54
C VAL A 23 -23.50 12.27 6.46
N ASN A 24 -23.33 13.53 6.84
CA ASN A 24 -22.90 14.62 5.97
C ASN A 24 -22.02 15.65 6.72
N VAL A 25 -21.66 16.74 6.05
CA VAL A 25 -20.76 17.79 6.56
C VAL A 25 -21.27 18.46 7.85
N SER A 26 -22.58 18.51 8.08
CA SER A 26 -23.18 19.10 9.28
C SER A 26 -23.17 18.16 10.49
N THR A 27 -22.94 16.85 10.30
CA THR A 27 -22.87 15.86 11.37
C THR A 27 -21.81 16.25 12.41
N LYS A 28 -22.16 16.21 13.70
CA LYS A 28 -21.28 16.45 14.86
C LYS A 28 -21.44 15.33 15.90
N GLY A 29 -20.79 15.47 17.05
CA GLY A 29 -20.88 14.53 18.17
C GLY A 29 -20.22 13.18 17.88
N GLU A 30 -20.76 12.13 18.50
CA GLU A 30 -20.14 10.81 18.61
C GLU A 30 -19.65 10.24 17.27
N VAL A 31 -20.43 10.33 16.19
CA VAL A 31 -20.04 9.82 14.87
C VAL A 31 -18.79 10.54 14.33
N ARG A 32 -18.77 11.87 14.43
CA ARG A 32 -17.61 12.65 13.96
C ARG A 32 -16.38 12.37 14.81
N ASP A 33 -16.55 12.30 16.12
CA ASP A 33 -15.47 12.04 17.06
C ASP A 33 -14.89 10.64 16.88
N ALA A 34 -15.75 9.64 16.65
CA ALA A 34 -15.34 8.27 16.35
C ALA A 34 -14.56 8.17 15.04
N VAL A 35 -15.02 8.82 13.96
CA VAL A 35 -14.29 8.82 12.69
C VAL A 35 -12.94 9.52 12.84
N ASN A 36 -12.90 10.69 13.48
CA ASN A 36 -11.65 11.43 13.71
C ASN A 36 -10.65 10.62 14.55
N THR A 37 -11.13 9.96 15.60
CA THR A 37 -10.31 9.08 16.45
C THR A 37 -9.78 7.90 15.64
N SER A 38 -10.62 7.26 14.82
CA SER A 38 -10.22 6.13 13.96
C SER A 38 -9.13 6.54 12.97
N LEU A 39 -9.28 7.69 12.31
CA LEU A 39 -8.27 8.23 11.40
C LEU A 39 -6.97 8.59 12.12
N GLN A 40 -7.03 9.06 13.37
CA GLN A 40 -5.85 9.34 14.18
C GLN A 40 -5.12 8.05 14.61
N LEU A 41 -5.86 6.97 14.91
CA LEU A 41 -5.27 5.67 15.20
C LEU A 41 -4.55 5.10 13.96
N LEU A 42 -5.15 5.24 12.78
CA LEU A 42 -4.50 4.92 11.51
C LEU A 42 -3.26 5.79 11.29
N ASP A 43 -3.37 7.12 11.44
CA ASP A 43 -2.27 8.08 11.21
C ASP A 43 -1.05 7.82 12.11
N SER A 44 -1.30 7.37 13.34
CA SER A 44 -0.29 7.03 14.35
C SER A 44 0.19 5.57 14.30
N GLY A 45 -0.38 4.74 13.43
CA GLY A 45 -0.05 3.32 13.30
C GLY A 45 -0.51 2.44 14.46
N LYS A 46 -1.34 2.97 15.37
CA LYS A 46 -1.93 2.22 16.50
C LYS A 46 -3.07 1.30 16.05
N ALA A 47 -3.64 1.56 14.88
CA ALA A 47 -4.52 0.66 14.16
C ALA A 47 -4.04 0.58 12.70
N ARG A 48 -4.37 -0.52 12.02
CA ARG A 48 -4.03 -0.72 10.60
C ARG A 48 -5.16 -1.44 9.87
N VAL A 49 -5.36 -1.09 8.61
CA VAL A 49 -6.48 -1.58 7.78
C VAL A 49 -6.41 -3.10 7.57
N ALA A 50 -5.20 -3.66 7.46
CA ALA A 50 -5.01 -5.10 7.48
C ALA A 50 -3.80 -5.46 8.33
N GLU A 51 -3.86 -6.60 9.00
CA GLU A 51 -2.80 -7.11 9.88
C GLU A 51 -2.56 -8.61 9.63
N LYS A 52 -1.29 -9.01 9.73
CA LYS A 52 -0.88 -10.40 9.59
C LYS A 52 -1.25 -11.17 10.87
N GLN A 53 -2.00 -12.25 10.72
CA GLN A 53 -2.40 -13.17 11.78
C GLN A 53 -1.29 -14.20 12.04
N ALA A 54 -1.43 -14.96 13.13
CA ALA A 54 -0.45 -15.97 13.53
C ALA A 54 -0.27 -17.11 12.52
N ASP A 55 -1.27 -17.37 11.68
CA ASP A 55 -1.21 -18.35 10.58
C ASP A 55 -0.51 -17.82 9.31
N GLY A 56 -0.07 -16.56 9.33
CA GLY A 56 0.59 -15.90 8.20
C GLY A 56 -0.37 -15.26 7.19
N ASN A 57 -1.68 -15.38 7.37
CA ASN A 57 -2.69 -14.73 6.54
C ASN A 57 -2.95 -13.29 6.98
N TRP A 58 -3.44 -12.46 6.06
CA TRP A 58 -3.78 -11.08 6.35
C TRP A 58 -5.28 -10.93 6.60
N LYS A 59 -5.64 -10.42 7.78
CA LYS A 59 -7.02 -10.08 8.14
C LYS A 59 -7.30 -8.61 7.86
N VAL A 60 -8.42 -8.31 7.22
CA VAL A 60 -8.89 -6.93 6.99
C VAL A 60 -9.78 -6.47 8.13
N ASN A 61 -9.45 -5.31 8.70
CA ASN A 61 -10.27 -4.59 9.67
C ASN A 61 -11.24 -3.67 8.92
N GLN A 62 -12.37 -4.23 8.45
CA GLN A 62 -13.30 -3.55 7.55
C GLN A 62 -13.85 -2.23 8.12
N TRP A 63 -14.07 -2.16 9.43
CA TRP A 63 -14.56 -0.96 10.09
C TRP A 63 -13.62 0.25 9.89
N LEU A 64 -12.30 0.04 9.77
CA LEU A 64 -11.36 1.12 9.47
C LEU A 64 -11.54 1.67 8.05
N LYS A 65 -11.88 0.82 7.07
CA LYS A 65 -12.26 1.27 5.73
C LYS A 65 -13.58 2.04 5.76
N LYS A 66 -14.55 1.58 6.54
CA LYS A 66 -15.82 2.29 6.78
C LYS A 66 -15.57 3.68 7.39
N ALA A 67 -14.68 3.80 8.37
CA ALA A 67 -14.30 5.10 8.96
C ALA A 67 -13.68 6.06 7.93
N VAL A 68 -12.79 5.55 7.06
CA VAL A 68 -12.23 6.32 5.94
C VAL A 68 -13.34 6.81 5.00
N LEU A 69 -14.26 5.93 4.59
CA LEU A 69 -15.37 6.30 3.70
C LEU A 69 -16.33 7.33 4.34
N LEU A 70 -16.62 7.20 5.64
CA LEU A 70 -17.41 8.18 6.40
C LEU A 70 -16.71 9.54 6.44
N SER A 71 -15.38 9.57 6.52
CA SER A 71 -14.63 10.83 6.51
C SER A 71 -14.86 11.66 5.24
N PHE A 72 -15.06 11.02 4.09
CA PHE A 72 -15.36 11.75 2.84
C PHE A 72 -16.73 12.42 2.85
N ARG A 73 -17.68 11.90 3.64
CA ARG A 73 -19.01 12.47 3.86
C ARG A 73 -18.99 13.57 4.90
N LEU A 74 -18.14 13.43 5.91
CA LEU A 74 -18.02 14.38 7.02
C LEU A 74 -17.23 15.64 6.66
N ASN A 75 -16.39 15.61 5.63
CA ASN A 75 -15.56 16.73 5.21
C ASN A 75 -16.04 17.29 3.88
N ASP A 76 -16.22 18.61 3.83
CA ASP A 76 -16.55 19.32 2.60
C ASP A 76 -15.28 19.58 1.79
N MET A 77 -15.46 19.91 0.51
CA MET A 77 -14.37 20.38 -0.31
C MET A 77 -13.93 21.77 0.16
N GLU A 78 -12.63 22.00 0.19
CA GLU A 78 -12.04 23.26 0.59
C GLU A 78 -10.87 23.66 -0.32
N ILE A 79 -10.56 24.96 -0.29
CA ILE A 79 -9.39 25.50 -0.97
C ILE A 79 -8.15 25.12 -0.17
N VAL A 80 -7.23 24.40 -0.81
CA VAL A 80 -5.92 24.06 -0.24
C VAL A 80 -4.86 24.94 -0.89
N THR A 81 -4.16 25.74 -0.08
CA THR A 81 -3.17 26.73 -0.55
C THR A 81 -1.78 26.12 -0.77
N GLY A 82 -0.87 26.87 -1.40
CA GLY A 82 0.55 26.48 -1.57
C GLY A 82 0.93 26.02 -2.99
N GLY A 83 0.08 26.27 -3.99
CA GLY A 83 0.37 25.95 -5.39
C GLY A 83 1.33 26.95 -6.07
N PRO A 84 1.85 26.61 -7.26
CA PRO A 84 2.71 27.50 -8.03
C PRO A 84 2.05 28.85 -8.30
N GLY A 85 2.77 29.96 -8.09
CA GLY A 85 2.25 31.31 -8.35
C GLY A 85 0.99 31.65 -7.55
N GLU A 86 0.92 31.22 -6.27
CA GLU A 86 -0.23 31.42 -5.38
C GLU A 86 -1.52 30.71 -5.84
N SER A 87 -1.42 29.78 -6.79
CA SER A 87 -2.54 28.92 -7.14
C SER A 87 -2.92 27.97 -5.98
N THR A 88 -4.09 27.36 -6.10
CA THR A 88 -4.68 26.51 -5.06
C THR A 88 -5.13 25.17 -5.64
N TRP A 89 -5.33 24.20 -4.75
CA TRP A 89 -6.05 22.96 -5.02
C TRP A 89 -7.46 22.99 -4.42
N TRP A 90 -8.28 22.01 -4.78
CA TRP A 90 -9.64 21.81 -4.30
C TRP A 90 -9.80 20.35 -3.88
N ASP A 91 -9.75 20.06 -2.58
CA ASP A 91 -9.84 18.71 -2.01
C ASP A 91 -10.49 18.77 -0.62
N LYS A 92 -10.83 17.60 -0.06
CA LYS A 92 -11.44 17.44 1.28
C LYS A 92 -10.62 16.56 2.22
N VAL A 93 -9.46 16.07 1.76
CA VAL A 93 -8.57 15.20 2.54
C VAL A 93 -7.33 16.00 2.94
N PRO A 94 -7.17 16.34 4.22
CA PRO A 94 -6.03 17.12 4.67
C PRO A 94 -4.71 16.34 4.52
N SER A 95 -3.61 17.09 4.44
CA SER A 95 -2.26 16.54 4.52
C SER A 95 -2.01 15.90 5.89
N LYS A 96 -1.21 14.83 5.94
CA LYS A 96 -0.68 14.30 7.21
C LYS A 96 0.10 15.36 7.98
N PHE A 97 0.80 16.23 7.25
CA PHE A 97 1.69 17.23 7.81
C PHE A 97 0.99 18.57 8.13
N GLU A 98 -0.32 18.63 7.97
CA GLU A 98 -1.09 19.81 8.35
C GLU A 98 -0.84 20.14 9.84
N ASN A 99 -0.44 21.38 10.11
CA ASN A 99 -0.09 21.89 11.45
C ASN A 99 1.11 21.17 12.13
N TRP A 100 1.96 20.45 11.38
CA TRP A 100 3.19 19.88 11.94
C TRP A 100 4.29 20.92 12.09
N GLY A 101 4.97 20.89 13.24
CA GLY A 101 6.22 21.60 13.48
C GLY A 101 7.40 20.63 13.69
N GLU A 102 8.54 21.18 14.09
CA GLU A 102 9.78 20.43 14.29
C GLU A 102 9.61 19.24 15.26
N ASN A 103 8.90 19.44 16.36
CA ASN A 103 8.72 18.42 17.40
C ASN A 103 8.00 17.18 16.85
N GLN A 104 6.97 17.36 16.01
CA GLN A 104 6.22 16.25 15.40
C GLN A 104 7.11 15.46 14.44
N PHE A 105 7.89 16.13 13.58
CA PHE A 105 8.82 15.45 12.68
C PHE A 105 9.93 14.69 13.43
N ARG A 106 10.51 15.29 14.48
CA ARG A 106 11.53 14.63 15.30
C ARG A 106 10.98 13.41 16.03
N ALA A 107 9.77 13.51 16.59
CA ALA A 107 9.12 12.40 17.28
C ALA A 107 8.76 11.26 16.32
N ALA A 108 8.29 11.58 15.11
CA ALA A 108 7.95 10.56 14.11
C ALA A 108 9.19 9.88 13.51
N GLY A 109 10.30 10.60 13.38
CA GLY A 109 11.61 10.03 13.07
C GLY A 109 11.78 9.51 11.64
N PHE A 110 10.93 9.91 10.69
CA PHE A 110 11.11 9.68 9.25
C PHE A 110 11.59 10.95 8.54
N ARG A 111 12.03 10.80 7.30
CA ARG A 111 12.42 11.90 6.41
C ARG A 111 11.38 12.10 5.31
N ALA A 112 10.81 13.29 5.24
CA ALA A 112 9.95 13.73 4.13
C ALA A 112 10.71 14.71 3.23
N VAL A 113 11.17 14.25 2.07
CA VAL A 113 11.92 15.07 1.11
C VAL A 113 10.93 15.90 0.29
N PRO A 114 11.13 17.22 0.12
CA PRO A 114 10.29 18.03 -0.75
C PRO A 114 10.29 17.49 -2.19
N ASN A 115 9.15 17.26 -2.85
CA ASN A 115 7.76 17.56 -2.48
C ASN A 115 6.91 16.31 -2.17
N ALA A 116 7.36 15.41 -1.28
CA ALA A 116 6.60 14.25 -0.84
C ALA A 116 5.20 14.62 -0.30
N VAL A 117 4.18 13.89 -0.74
CA VAL A 117 2.77 14.13 -0.37
C VAL A 117 2.23 12.92 0.38
N VAL A 118 1.69 13.15 1.58
CA VAL A 118 1.08 12.12 2.40
C VAL A 118 -0.29 12.61 2.88
N ARG A 119 -1.35 11.86 2.61
CA ARG A 119 -2.69 12.18 3.12
C ARG A 119 -2.83 11.76 4.58
N ARG A 120 -3.57 12.54 5.37
CA ARG A 120 -3.90 12.22 6.76
C ARG A 120 -4.54 10.83 6.85
N SER A 121 -4.23 10.11 7.93
CA SER A 121 -4.54 8.70 8.22
C SER A 121 -3.54 7.69 7.66
N ALA A 122 -2.61 8.08 6.80
CA ALA A 122 -1.49 7.20 6.46
C ALA A 122 -0.46 7.16 7.59
N TYR A 123 -0.03 5.96 7.97
CA TYR A 123 1.08 5.78 8.90
C TYR A 123 2.42 5.74 8.16
N VAL A 124 3.40 6.44 8.72
CA VAL A 124 4.79 6.44 8.28
C VAL A 124 5.65 6.20 9.51
N ALA A 125 6.31 5.04 9.55
CA ALA A 125 7.14 4.62 10.67
C ALA A 125 8.49 5.34 10.73
N LYS A 126 9.20 5.13 11.83
CA LYS A 126 10.55 5.65 12.03
C LYS A 126 11.51 5.18 10.93
N ASN A 127 12.53 5.97 10.64
CA ASN A 127 13.60 5.67 9.67
C ASN A 127 13.13 5.51 8.22
N VAL A 128 11.84 5.71 7.92
CA VAL A 128 11.35 5.76 6.54
C VAL A 128 11.92 6.98 5.81
N VAL A 129 12.23 6.81 4.53
CA VAL A 129 12.59 7.92 3.64
C VAL A 129 11.53 8.05 2.55
N LEU A 130 10.82 9.17 2.55
CA LEU A 130 9.90 9.55 1.49
C LEU A 130 10.62 10.52 0.57
N MET A 131 11.00 10.05 -0.61
CA MET A 131 11.41 10.91 -1.74
C MET A 131 10.18 11.64 -2.29
N PRO A 132 10.27 12.47 -3.35
CA PRO A 132 9.08 13.03 -4.01
C PRO A 132 8.12 11.93 -4.48
N SER A 133 7.14 11.58 -3.65
CA SER A 133 6.28 10.40 -3.78
C SER A 133 4.88 10.72 -3.24
N PHE A 134 3.92 9.81 -3.46
CA PHE A 134 2.57 9.92 -2.92
C PHE A 134 2.23 8.75 -2.02
N VAL A 135 1.77 9.02 -0.79
CA VAL A 135 1.23 8.01 0.14
C VAL A 135 -0.21 8.37 0.48
N ASN A 136 -1.14 7.49 0.13
CA ASN A 136 -2.56 7.73 0.27
C ASN A 136 -3.09 7.26 1.64
N LEU A 137 -4.29 7.72 1.96
CA LEU A 137 -4.99 7.46 3.22
C LEU A 137 -5.08 5.98 3.61
N GLY A 138 -5.05 5.70 4.92
CA GLY A 138 -5.08 4.35 5.49
C GLY A 138 -3.89 3.44 5.14
N ALA A 139 -2.92 3.90 4.34
CA ALA A 139 -1.71 3.15 4.06
C ALA A 139 -0.85 3.02 5.33
N TYR A 140 -0.05 1.96 5.39
CA TYR A 140 0.87 1.69 6.48
C TYR A 140 2.26 1.45 5.90
N VAL A 141 3.20 2.35 6.17
CA VAL A 141 4.60 2.24 5.73
C VAL A 141 5.49 2.00 6.95
N ASP A 142 5.96 0.76 7.11
CA ASP A 142 6.70 0.31 8.29
C ASP A 142 8.20 0.67 8.26
N GLU A 143 8.88 0.42 9.38
CA GLU A 143 10.20 0.94 9.72
C GLU A 143 11.27 0.69 8.65
N GLY A 144 12.11 1.71 8.41
CA GLY A 144 13.28 1.59 7.54
C GLY A 144 12.99 1.49 6.04
N THR A 145 11.72 1.58 5.64
CA THR A 145 11.33 1.51 4.23
C THR A 145 11.76 2.75 3.44
N MET A 146 12.19 2.51 2.19
CA MET A 146 12.52 3.55 1.22
C MET A 146 11.40 3.65 0.18
N VAL A 147 10.81 4.84 0.07
CA VAL A 147 9.82 5.19 -0.96
C VAL A 147 10.47 6.17 -1.92
N ASP A 148 10.95 5.67 -3.06
CA ASP A 148 11.74 6.45 -4.01
C ASP A 148 10.91 7.43 -4.85
N THR A 149 11.63 8.27 -5.58
CA THR A 149 11.07 9.33 -6.41
C THR A 149 10.02 8.80 -7.41
N TRP A 150 8.85 9.42 -7.38
CA TRP A 150 7.64 9.09 -8.11
C TRP A 150 7.03 7.72 -7.79
N ALA A 151 7.42 7.10 -6.68
CA ALA A 151 6.69 5.95 -6.18
C ALA A 151 5.33 6.36 -5.61
N THR A 152 4.38 5.44 -5.63
CA THR A 152 3.03 5.62 -5.11
C THR A 152 2.67 4.49 -4.16
N VAL A 153 2.24 4.82 -2.95
CA VAL A 153 1.65 3.88 -1.99
C VAL A 153 0.16 4.19 -1.89
N GLY A 154 -0.65 3.34 -2.52
CA GLY A 154 -2.10 3.51 -2.64
C GLY A 154 -2.86 3.35 -1.32
N SER A 155 -4.15 3.68 -1.36
CA SER A 155 -5.00 3.66 -0.16
C SER A 155 -5.05 2.27 0.48
N CYS A 156 -4.95 2.23 1.80
CA CYS A 156 -4.93 1.00 2.60
C CYS A 156 -3.74 0.06 2.36
N ALA A 157 -2.81 0.35 1.44
CA ALA A 157 -1.68 -0.52 1.15
C ALA A 157 -0.81 -0.76 2.40
N GLN A 158 -0.30 -1.98 2.56
CA GLN A 158 0.53 -2.38 3.70
C GLN A 158 1.95 -2.64 3.22
N ILE A 159 2.89 -1.78 3.60
CA ILE A 159 4.30 -1.89 3.26
C ILE A 159 5.06 -2.28 4.54
N GLY A 160 5.73 -3.42 4.47
CA GLY A 160 6.51 -4.01 5.57
C GLY A 160 7.78 -3.22 5.90
N LYS A 161 8.57 -3.78 6.80
CA LYS A 161 9.85 -3.20 7.24
C LYS A 161 10.93 -3.40 6.20
N ASN A 162 11.86 -2.44 6.12
CA ASN A 162 13.03 -2.50 5.25
C ASN A 162 12.68 -2.81 3.78
N VAL A 163 11.50 -2.38 3.33
CA VAL A 163 11.11 -2.50 1.92
C VAL A 163 11.79 -1.40 1.12
N HIS A 164 12.19 -1.70 -0.10
CA HIS A 164 12.65 -0.68 -1.05
C HIS A 164 11.69 -0.63 -2.24
N LEU A 165 10.87 0.41 -2.27
CA LEU A 165 10.05 0.76 -3.43
C LEU A 165 10.88 1.70 -4.32
N SER A 166 11.43 1.16 -5.40
CA SER A 166 12.29 1.91 -6.32
C SER A 166 11.53 3.00 -7.07
N GLY A 167 12.26 3.87 -7.79
CA GLY A 167 11.68 5.00 -8.50
C GLY A 167 10.54 4.63 -9.45
N GLY A 168 9.40 5.30 -9.31
CA GLY A 168 8.22 5.05 -10.12
C GLY A 168 7.48 3.75 -9.86
N VAL A 169 7.73 3.08 -8.74
CA VAL A 169 6.95 1.90 -8.33
C VAL A 169 5.56 2.34 -7.88
N GLY A 170 4.52 1.72 -8.41
CA GLY A 170 3.16 1.91 -7.92
C GLY A 170 2.64 0.71 -7.15
N ILE A 171 2.12 0.98 -5.96
CA ILE A 171 1.42 0.02 -5.11
C ILE A 171 -0.06 0.42 -5.09
N GLY A 172 -0.91 -0.39 -5.70
CA GLY A 172 -2.33 -0.09 -5.91
C GLY A 172 -3.12 0.03 -4.60
N GLY A 173 -3.99 1.03 -4.54
CA GLY A 173 -4.90 1.22 -3.41
C GLY A 173 -6.14 0.35 -3.49
N VAL A 174 -6.66 -0.10 -2.35
CA VAL A 174 -7.90 -0.89 -2.28
C VAL A 174 -8.74 -0.44 -1.07
N LEU A 175 -9.60 0.54 -1.31
CA LEU A 175 -10.56 1.00 -0.29
C LEU A 175 -11.88 0.22 -0.37
N GLU A 176 -12.43 0.06 -1.58
CA GLU A 176 -13.59 -0.76 -1.87
C GLU A 176 -13.22 -1.85 -2.88
N PRO A 177 -13.83 -3.05 -2.82
CA PRO A 177 -14.83 -3.52 -1.84
C PRO A 177 -14.29 -3.63 -0.41
N LEU A 178 -15.16 -3.51 0.60
CA LEU A 178 -14.75 -3.49 2.01
C LEU A 178 -13.99 -4.77 2.42
N GLN A 179 -14.48 -5.93 1.97
CA GLN A 179 -13.89 -7.25 2.24
C GLN A 179 -12.57 -7.51 1.51
N ALA A 180 -12.24 -6.74 0.47
CA ALA A 180 -11.04 -6.98 -0.33
C ALA A 180 -9.78 -6.64 0.48
N GLY A 181 -8.81 -7.54 0.49
CA GLY A 181 -7.50 -7.28 1.07
C GLY A 181 -6.80 -6.12 0.35
N PRO A 182 -6.11 -5.22 1.08
CA PRO A 182 -5.26 -4.24 0.43
C PRO A 182 -4.06 -4.90 -0.25
N THR A 183 -3.40 -4.16 -1.13
CA THR A 183 -2.11 -4.59 -1.68
C THR A 183 -1.08 -4.63 -0.55
N ILE A 184 -0.34 -5.73 -0.45
CA ILE A 184 0.60 -5.99 0.64
C ILE A 184 1.98 -6.27 0.05
N ILE A 185 2.98 -5.56 0.56
CA ILE A 185 4.40 -5.85 0.35
C ILE A 185 4.96 -6.19 1.72
N GLU A 186 5.31 -7.45 1.96
CA GLU A 186 5.85 -7.88 3.25
C GLU A 186 7.31 -7.44 3.44
N ASP A 187 7.85 -7.71 4.63
CA ASP A 187 9.15 -7.23 5.07
C ASP A 187 10.28 -7.62 4.10
N ASN A 188 11.33 -6.79 4.04
CA ASN A 188 12.58 -7.02 3.33
C ASN A 188 12.45 -7.18 1.79
N CYS A 189 11.30 -6.86 1.22
CA CYS A 189 11.10 -6.91 -0.23
C CYS A 189 11.86 -5.79 -0.95
N PHE A 190 12.37 -6.10 -2.14
CA PHE A 190 12.85 -5.10 -3.09
C PHE A 190 11.93 -5.09 -4.30
N ILE A 191 11.39 -3.92 -4.64
CA ILE A 191 10.54 -3.72 -5.81
C ILE A 191 11.29 -2.80 -6.77
N GLY A 192 11.77 -3.37 -7.87
CA GLY A 192 12.55 -2.67 -8.88
C GLY A 192 11.76 -1.57 -9.59
N ALA A 193 12.49 -0.61 -10.16
CA ALA A 193 11.90 0.60 -10.74
C ALA A 193 10.84 0.29 -11.80
N ARG A 194 9.80 1.12 -11.85
CA ARG A 194 8.68 1.02 -12.81
C ARG A 194 7.87 -0.28 -12.74
N SER A 195 8.00 -1.03 -11.65
CA SER A 195 7.13 -2.16 -11.34
C SER A 195 5.83 -1.68 -10.71
N GLU A 196 4.78 -2.48 -10.82
CA GLU A 196 3.46 -2.13 -10.31
C GLU A 196 2.83 -3.37 -9.64
N VAL A 197 2.33 -3.24 -8.41
CA VAL A 197 1.62 -4.32 -7.70
C VAL A 197 0.27 -3.78 -7.26
N VAL A 198 -0.83 -4.42 -7.66
CA VAL A 198 -2.18 -3.81 -7.54
C VAL A 198 -3.24 -4.81 -7.09
N GLU A 199 -4.48 -4.33 -6.90
CA GLU A 199 -5.69 -5.16 -6.76
C GLU A 199 -5.67 -6.13 -5.56
N GLY A 200 -4.94 -5.82 -4.49
CA GLY A 200 -4.86 -6.71 -3.33
C GLY A 200 -3.96 -7.93 -3.58
N CYS A 201 -3.00 -7.80 -4.50
CA CYS A 201 -1.92 -8.79 -4.63
C CYS A 201 -0.96 -8.69 -3.43
N ILE A 202 -0.32 -9.81 -3.12
CA ILE A 202 0.61 -9.94 -2.00
C ILE A 202 2.00 -10.29 -2.55
N VAL A 203 3.01 -9.51 -2.18
CA VAL A 203 4.41 -9.88 -2.36
C VAL A 203 4.95 -10.29 -1.00
N ARG A 204 5.23 -11.58 -0.85
CA ARG A 204 5.67 -12.16 0.43
C ARG A 204 7.11 -11.83 0.74
N GLU A 205 7.44 -12.00 2.02
CA GLU A 205 8.68 -11.58 2.64
C GLU A 205 9.93 -11.91 1.83
N GLY A 206 10.84 -10.94 1.75
CA GLY A 206 12.16 -11.09 1.16
C GLY A 206 12.21 -11.22 -0.37
N ALA A 207 11.07 -11.17 -1.06
CA ALA A 207 11.02 -11.25 -2.52
C ALA A 207 11.71 -10.06 -3.20
N VAL A 208 12.24 -10.31 -4.40
CA VAL A 208 12.95 -9.32 -5.22
C VAL A 208 12.29 -9.28 -6.59
N LEU A 209 11.58 -8.19 -6.88
CA LEU A 209 11.08 -7.90 -8.20
C LEU A 209 12.11 -7.06 -8.95
N GLY A 210 12.44 -7.47 -10.18
CA GLY A 210 13.19 -6.66 -11.12
C GLY A 210 12.41 -5.42 -11.57
N MET A 211 12.95 -4.70 -12.56
CA MET A 211 12.26 -3.57 -13.17
C MET A 211 11.11 -4.02 -14.07
N GLY A 212 10.05 -3.20 -14.16
CA GLY A 212 8.95 -3.43 -15.09
C GLY A 212 8.12 -4.69 -14.81
N VAL A 213 8.11 -5.16 -13.57
CA VAL A 213 7.27 -6.28 -13.14
C VAL A 213 5.91 -5.74 -12.72
N PHE A 214 4.90 -6.02 -13.52
CA PHE A 214 3.50 -5.72 -13.26
C PHE A 214 2.80 -6.95 -12.70
N ILE A 215 2.14 -6.82 -11.55
CA ILE A 215 1.38 -7.87 -10.87
C ILE A 215 0.01 -7.35 -10.46
N GLY A 216 -1.02 -7.76 -11.19
CA GLY A 216 -2.43 -7.66 -10.80
C GLY A 216 -3.07 -9.04 -10.65
N LYS A 217 -4.36 -9.09 -10.30
CA LYS A 217 -5.11 -10.35 -10.11
C LYS A 217 -5.23 -11.17 -11.39
N SER A 218 -5.09 -10.55 -12.56
CA SER A 218 -5.08 -11.21 -13.87
C SER A 218 -3.69 -11.58 -14.38
N THR A 219 -2.63 -11.18 -13.68
CA THR A 219 -1.25 -11.46 -14.11
C THR A 219 -0.87 -12.90 -13.80
N LYS A 220 -0.44 -13.63 -14.83
CA LYS A 220 0.21 -14.93 -14.67
C LYS A 220 1.57 -14.76 -13.99
N ILE A 221 1.77 -15.45 -12.88
CA ILE A 221 3.05 -15.58 -12.20
C ILE A 221 3.55 -17.01 -12.46
N VAL A 222 4.60 -17.14 -13.26
CA VAL A 222 5.08 -18.42 -13.78
C VAL A 222 6.38 -18.79 -13.08
N ASP A 223 6.46 -19.99 -12.51
CA ASP A 223 7.71 -20.54 -12.00
C ASP A 223 8.52 -21.16 -13.14
N ARG A 224 9.71 -20.63 -13.44
CA ARG A 224 10.56 -21.12 -14.54
C ARG A 224 10.97 -22.57 -14.34
N ALA A 225 11.16 -23.01 -13.09
CA ALA A 225 11.68 -24.34 -12.79
C ALA A 225 10.62 -25.43 -12.93
N THR A 226 9.35 -25.11 -12.63
CA THR A 226 8.25 -26.10 -12.60
C THR A 226 7.22 -25.91 -13.70
N GLY A 227 7.15 -24.73 -14.32
CA GLY A 227 6.09 -24.34 -15.24
C GLY A 227 4.74 -24.04 -14.56
N GLU A 228 4.69 -24.06 -13.23
CA GLU A 228 3.49 -23.75 -12.46
C GLU A 228 3.05 -22.29 -12.68
N ILE A 229 1.75 -22.07 -12.83
CA ILE A 229 1.15 -20.74 -13.01
C ILE A 229 0.26 -20.44 -11.83
N THR A 230 0.58 -19.36 -11.12
CA THR A 230 -0.19 -18.82 -10.00
C THR A 230 -0.63 -17.38 -10.29
N TYR A 231 -1.46 -16.82 -9.42
CA TYR A 231 -2.02 -15.47 -9.57
C TYR A 231 -2.10 -14.77 -8.22
N GLY A 232 -1.83 -13.47 -8.21
CA GLY A 232 -2.12 -12.59 -7.08
C GLY A 232 -1.23 -12.72 -5.84
N GLU A 233 -0.31 -13.68 -5.80
CA GLU A 233 0.62 -13.87 -4.70
C GLU A 233 2.01 -14.26 -5.23
N VAL A 234 3.04 -13.50 -4.84
CA VAL A 234 4.44 -13.85 -5.06
C VAL A 234 4.94 -14.57 -3.81
N PRO A 235 5.41 -15.83 -3.90
CA PRO A 235 5.90 -16.59 -2.75
C PRO A 235 7.12 -15.93 -2.07
N PRO A 236 7.39 -16.25 -0.79
CA PRO A 236 8.54 -15.70 -0.06
C PRO A 236 9.85 -15.92 -0.81
N TYR A 237 10.75 -14.94 -0.73
CA TYR A 237 12.11 -14.99 -1.28
C TYR A 237 12.17 -15.35 -2.78
N SER A 238 11.12 -15.05 -3.53
CA SER A 238 11.12 -15.22 -4.99
C SER A 238 11.90 -14.11 -5.66
N VAL A 239 12.70 -14.44 -6.67
CA VAL A 239 13.29 -13.47 -7.60
C VAL A 239 12.43 -13.48 -8.86
N VAL A 240 11.81 -12.33 -9.15
CA VAL A 240 10.79 -12.19 -10.19
C VAL A 240 11.24 -11.18 -11.24
N VAL A 241 11.15 -11.54 -12.51
CA VAL A 241 11.43 -10.65 -13.65
C VAL A 241 10.24 -10.59 -14.61
N ALA A 242 10.20 -9.55 -15.42
CA ALA A 242 9.25 -9.45 -16.52
C ALA A 242 9.59 -10.51 -17.60
N GLY A 243 8.57 -11.17 -18.13
CA GLY A 243 8.74 -12.16 -19.19
C GLY A 243 7.48 -12.34 -20.01
N THR A 244 7.46 -13.38 -20.85
CA THR A 244 6.32 -13.70 -21.69
C THR A 244 6.07 -15.20 -21.74
N MET A 245 4.82 -15.58 -21.97
CA MET A 245 4.41 -16.95 -22.26
C MET A 245 3.85 -17.02 -23.68
N PRO A 246 4.11 -18.11 -24.43
CA PRO A 246 3.54 -18.29 -25.75
C PRO A 246 2.01 -18.28 -25.67
N GLY A 247 1.38 -17.49 -26.54
CA GLY A 247 -0.07 -17.44 -26.66
C GLY A 247 -0.64 -18.68 -27.32
N LYS A 248 -1.97 -18.75 -27.40
CA LYS A 248 -2.63 -19.78 -28.20
C LYS A 248 -2.23 -19.61 -29.67
N PRO A 249 -1.93 -20.70 -30.41
CA PRO A 249 -1.77 -20.64 -31.86
C PRO A 249 -2.98 -19.99 -32.53
N PHE A 250 -2.75 -19.36 -33.67
CA PHE A 250 -3.84 -18.88 -34.52
C PHE A 250 -4.70 -20.06 -35.02
N PRO A 251 -5.94 -19.81 -35.47
CA PRO A 251 -6.79 -20.87 -36.03
C PRO A 251 -6.18 -21.61 -37.23
N ASN A 252 -5.23 -20.98 -37.93
CA ASN A 252 -4.47 -21.58 -39.04
C ASN A 252 -3.30 -22.48 -38.58
N GLY A 253 -3.10 -22.66 -37.27
CA GLY A 253 -2.03 -23.48 -36.69
C GLY A 253 -0.69 -22.75 -36.53
N GLU A 254 -0.56 -21.50 -36.98
CA GLU A 254 0.66 -20.72 -36.81
C GLU A 254 0.85 -20.26 -35.35
N PRO A 255 2.09 -20.11 -34.86
CA PRO A 255 2.35 -19.59 -33.53
C PRO A 255 1.71 -18.22 -33.31
N GLY A 256 0.90 -18.11 -32.26
CA GLY A 256 0.33 -16.84 -31.83
C GLY A 256 1.35 -15.95 -31.11
N PRO A 257 1.03 -14.67 -30.88
CA PRO A 257 1.91 -13.76 -30.14
C PRO A 257 2.08 -14.23 -28.69
N SER A 258 3.26 -13.95 -28.12
CA SER A 258 3.48 -14.16 -26.69
C SER A 258 2.84 -13.04 -25.88
N LEU A 259 2.32 -13.37 -24.70
CA LEU A 259 1.67 -12.43 -23.79
C LEU A 259 2.51 -12.25 -22.52
N TYR A 260 2.44 -11.05 -21.94
CA TYR A 260 3.18 -10.71 -20.72
C TYR A 260 2.84 -11.65 -19.56
N CYS A 261 3.85 -11.95 -18.75
CA CYS A 261 3.73 -12.60 -17.45
C CYS A 261 4.87 -12.17 -16.53
N ALA A 262 4.69 -12.36 -15.22
CA ALA A 262 5.79 -12.29 -14.27
C ALA A 262 6.42 -13.69 -14.15
N VAL A 263 7.76 -13.78 -14.15
CA VAL A 263 8.47 -15.06 -14.10
C VAL A 263 9.31 -15.13 -12.83
N ILE A 264 9.05 -16.13 -11.99
CA ILE A 264 9.93 -16.50 -10.88
C ILE A 264 11.10 -17.27 -11.49
N VAL A 265 12.29 -16.65 -11.52
CA VAL A 265 13.50 -17.25 -12.11
C VAL A 265 14.27 -18.12 -11.13
N LYS A 266 14.14 -17.82 -9.83
CA LYS A 266 14.64 -18.62 -8.71
C LYS A 266 13.94 -18.25 -7.41
N ARG A 267 14.03 -19.13 -6.43
CA ARG A 267 13.67 -18.88 -5.03
C ARG A 267 14.93 -19.01 -4.19
N VAL A 268 15.19 -18.02 -3.34
CA VAL A 268 16.33 -18.02 -2.42
C VAL A 268 15.87 -18.26 -0.99
N ASP A 269 16.80 -18.45 -0.07
CA ASP A 269 16.50 -18.44 1.37
C ASP A 269 16.91 -17.09 2.00
N GLU A 270 16.48 -16.87 3.24
CA GLU A 270 16.80 -15.67 4.01
C GLU A 270 18.32 -15.41 4.13
N LYS A 271 19.09 -16.49 4.32
CA LYS A 271 20.55 -16.42 4.47
C LYS A 271 21.24 -15.98 3.18
N THR A 272 20.72 -16.41 2.04
CA THR A 272 21.19 -16.02 0.71
C THR A 272 20.77 -14.59 0.42
N ARG A 273 19.52 -14.22 0.73
CA ARG A 273 18.99 -12.86 0.54
C ARG A 273 19.73 -11.79 1.34
N SER A 274 20.22 -12.11 2.54
CA SER A 274 20.98 -11.20 3.41
C SER A 274 22.45 -11.03 2.99
N LYS A 275 23.01 -11.98 2.24
CA LYS A 275 24.43 -11.97 1.82
C LYS A 275 24.65 -11.56 0.36
N THR A 276 23.63 -11.75 -0.48
CA THR A 276 23.73 -11.57 -1.93
C THR A 276 23.21 -10.20 -2.32
N GLY A 277 23.98 -9.44 -3.10
CA GLY A 277 23.55 -8.15 -3.59
C GLY A 277 22.35 -8.28 -4.53
N ILE A 278 21.47 -7.27 -4.56
CA ILE A 278 20.26 -7.28 -5.41
C ILE A 278 20.63 -7.48 -6.89
N ASN A 279 21.67 -6.81 -7.35
CA ASN A 279 22.17 -6.94 -8.73
C ASN A 279 22.68 -8.35 -9.05
N GLU A 280 23.21 -9.07 -8.05
CA GLU A 280 23.67 -10.45 -8.22
C GLU A 280 22.48 -11.41 -8.24
N LEU A 281 21.46 -11.18 -7.41
CA LEU A 281 20.21 -11.94 -7.47
C LEU A 281 19.50 -11.78 -8.82
N LEU A 282 19.56 -10.64 -9.48
CA LEU A 282 18.83 -10.39 -10.74
C LEU A 282 19.57 -10.83 -12.03
N ARG A 283 20.85 -11.23 -11.96
CA ARG A 283 21.66 -11.55 -13.15
C ARG A 283 21.42 -12.94 -13.74
N ASP A 284 20.89 -13.90 -12.97
CA ASP A 284 20.68 -15.31 -13.36
C ASP A 284 19.22 -15.78 -13.13
#